data_AF-A0A640P3J5-F1
#
_entry.id   AF-A0A640P3J5-F1
#
_cell.length_a   1.000
_cell.length_b   1.000
_cell.length_c   1.000
_cell.angle_alpha   90.00
_cell.angle_beta   90.00
_cell.angle_gamma   90.00
#
_symmetry.space_group_name_H-M   'P 1'
#
loop_
_entity.id
_entity.type
_entity.pdbx_description
1 polymer ?
#
loop_
_entity_poly.entity_id
_entity_poly.type
_entity_poly.pdbx_seq_one_letter_code
_entity_poly.pdbx_strand_id
1 'polypeptide(L)'
;MACSPVKKRQQQLADTKQRMGEHFTPNQLLGRTHTIGCVAVEITQKCNLDCTLCYLSEHSQAVRDIPLQEVYLRLDSILLHYGAGTSVQITGGDPTLRKHSELIEIVAYATQLGLHTALFTNGIAASRVLLTQLANAGLNDVAFHVDTTQEREGYSSEKSLNAIREEYIARAEGLGLMVIFNTTVHNSNFHELPMLVDFFVRNASVVSFASFQLQAETGRGEWGARSDVVDPMTVKGAIETAVNKTLPWEKVRIGHSDCHSYMPTLVTNNTVFSVVDDAHLFAQFIEAFKHIQITRQHGKGRIALAYAKALLMQPRWIAKLAKAVLQKLFEMRASLVKGRGRIHKLSFFVQNFMDANGLVQERIDACSFMVMTADGPVSMCQHNASRDDYILKPLSYTNARGQLKRYEPLSERYKKERYQHDNIISIRNLSDRDQNDEQNGNRNESAASSTQLTGSKIS
;
A
#
# COMPACT_ATOMS: atom_id res chain seq x y z
N MET A 1 -0.76 -11.56 31.05
CA MET A 1 0.71 -11.48 30.90
C MET A 1 1.11 -10.04 31.10
N ALA A 2 2.11 -9.75 31.94
CA ALA A 2 2.58 -8.40 32.18
C ALA A 2 3.07 -7.79 30.84
N CYS A 3 2.50 -6.67 30.43
CA CYS A 3 3.00 -5.89 29.29
C CYS A 3 4.47 -5.58 29.54
N SER A 4 5.37 -6.12 28.70
CA SER A 4 6.72 -5.58 28.60
C SER A 4 6.62 -4.06 28.46
N PRO A 5 7.38 -3.27 29.23
CA PRO A 5 7.30 -1.82 29.11
C PRO A 5 7.63 -1.47 27.66
N VAL A 6 6.66 -0.84 26.97
CA VAL A 6 6.81 -0.32 25.62
C VAL A 6 8.20 0.31 25.53
N LYS A 7 9.05 -0.18 24.61
CA LYS A 7 10.39 0.39 24.39
C LYS A 7 10.22 1.91 24.35
N LYS A 8 10.92 2.65 25.22
CA LYS A 8 10.86 4.13 25.19
C LYS A 8 11.18 4.55 23.76
N ARG A 9 10.38 5.42 23.14
CA ARG A 9 10.51 5.83 21.73
C ARG A 9 11.95 6.11 21.28
N GLN A 10 12.79 6.65 22.17
CA GLN A 10 14.21 6.87 21.92
C GLN A 10 14.96 5.58 21.56
N GLN A 11 14.67 4.47 22.23
CA GLN A 11 15.21 3.16 21.89
C GLN A 11 14.72 2.70 20.51
N GLN A 12 13.43 2.83 20.21
CA GLN A 12 12.90 2.45 18.89
C GLN A 12 13.58 3.26 17.76
N LEU A 13 13.78 4.57 17.96
CA LEU A 13 14.51 5.40 17.02
C LEU A 13 16.00 5.01 16.91
N ALA A 14 16.64 4.63 18.02
CA ALA A 14 18.00 4.15 18.02
C ALA A 14 18.14 2.82 17.27
N ASP A 15 17.22 1.87 17.47
CA ASP A 15 17.16 0.60 16.75
C ASP A 15 17.01 0.84 15.24
N THR A 16 16.13 1.76 14.83
CA THR A 16 16.00 2.17 13.43
C THR A 16 17.28 2.79 12.89
N LYS A 17 17.92 3.69 13.66
CA LYS A 17 19.18 4.31 13.25
C LYS A 17 20.29 3.28 13.07
N GLN A 18 20.36 2.27 13.95
CA GLN A 18 21.32 1.17 13.84
C GLN A 18 21.08 0.35 12.57
N ARG A 19 19.83 -0.05 12.31
CA ARG A 19 19.42 -0.74 11.07
C ARG A 19 19.79 0.02 9.81
N MET A 20 19.60 1.33 9.82
CA MET A 20 19.90 2.20 8.69
C MET A 20 21.40 2.26 8.37
N GLY A 21 22.29 1.96 9.33
CA GLY A 21 23.74 1.92 9.12
C GLY A 21 24.27 3.17 8.41
N GLU A 22 25.04 2.97 7.35
CA GLU A 22 25.63 4.02 6.52
C GLU A 22 24.58 4.84 5.73
N HIS A 23 23.37 4.31 5.56
CA HIS A 23 22.27 5.00 4.88
C HIS A 23 21.53 6.00 5.80
N PHE A 24 21.90 6.09 7.09
CA PHE A 24 21.43 7.15 7.99
C PHE A 24 22.08 8.50 7.66
N THR A 25 21.53 9.17 6.65
CA THR A 25 22.00 10.46 6.14
C THR A 25 21.37 11.65 6.90
N PRO A 26 21.91 12.88 6.77
CA PRO A 26 21.39 14.06 7.48
C PRO A 26 19.91 14.39 7.19
N ASN A 27 19.41 14.04 6.01
CA ASN A 27 18.04 14.26 5.57
C ASN A 27 17.14 13.01 5.66
N GLN A 28 17.60 11.97 6.35
CA GLN A 28 16.84 10.76 6.64
C GLN A 28 15.78 11.02 7.71
N LEU A 29 14.52 10.67 7.44
CA LEU A 29 13.45 10.76 8.43
C LEU A 29 13.46 9.59 9.41
N LEU A 30 13.82 8.39 8.93
CA LEU A 30 13.87 7.17 9.74
C LEU A 30 15.03 7.22 10.75
N GLY A 31 14.77 6.83 11.99
CA GLY A 31 15.72 6.93 13.10
C GLY A 31 15.89 8.34 13.66
N ARG A 32 15.19 9.34 13.11
CA ARG A 32 15.21 10.73 13.58
C ARG A 32 13.86 11.22 14.06
N THR A 33 12.85 11.15 13.19
CA THR A 33 11.47 11.56 13.50
C THR A 33 10.50 10.39 13.47
N HIS A 34 10.77 9.38 12.63
CA HIS A 34 9.97 8.18 12.45
C HIS A 34 10.82 6.94 12.70
N THR A 35 10.21 5.87 13.21
CA THR A 35 10.86 4.57 13.48
C THR A 35 10.78 3.64 12.27
N ILE A 36 9.74 3.79 11.45
CA ILE A 36 9.56 3.04 10.22
C ILE A 36 8.69 3.85 9.24
N GLY A 37 8.73 3.51 7.96
CA GLY A 37 7.85 4.13 6.96
C GLY A 37 6.43 3.57 7.06
N CYS A 38 6.29 2.26 6.92
CA CYS A 38 5.02 1.56 7.08
C CYS A 38 5.23 0.08 7.43
N VAL A 39 4.24 -0.52 8.09
CA VAL A 39 4.22 -1.96 8.39
C VAL A 39 2.93 -2.58 7.90
N ALA A 40 3.03 -3.58 7.03
CA ALA A 40 1.91 -4.36 6.55
C ALA A 40 1.46 -5.42 7.56
N VAL A 41 0.15 -5.58 7.69
CA VAL A 41 -0.52 -6.71 8.33
C VAL A 41 -1.43 -7.35 7.30
N GLU A 42 -1.08 -8.55 6.90
CA GLU A 42 -1.84 -9.32 5.92
C GLU A 42 -2.97 -10.07 6.61
N ILE A 43 -4.21 -9.63 6.38
CA ILE A 43 -5.39 -10.13 7.11
C ILE A 43 -6.14 -11.22 6.34
N THR A 44 -5.86 -11.37 5.05
CA THR A 44 -6.40 -12.41 4.16
C THR A 44 -5.41 -12.61 3.03
N GLN A 45 -5.34 -13.82 2.46
CA GLN A 45 -4.59 -14.06 1.23
C GLN A 45 -5.50 -14.11 0.00
N LYS A 46 -6.82 -14.10 0.19
CA LYS A 46 -7.80 -14.18 -0.89
C LYS A 46 -7.86 -12.88 -1.65
N CYS A 47 -7.96 -12.97 -2.97
CA CYS A 47 -8.16 -11.84 -3.87
C CYS A 47 -9.24 -12.18 -4.91
N ASN A 48 -9.93 -11.17 -5.42
CA ASN A 48 -10.91 -11.30 -6.50
C ASN A 48 -10.33 -10.85 -7.85
N LEU A 49 -9.00 -10.78 -7.94
CA LEU A 49 -8.22 -10.53 -9.15
C LEU A 49 -7.03 -11.48 -9.18
N ASP A 50 -6.57 -11.76 -10.39
CA ASP A 50 -5.37 -12.57 -10.66
C ASP A 50 -4.38 -11.79 -11.51
N CYS A 51 -3.77 -10.76 -10.91
CA CYS A 51 -2.92 -9.83 -11.65
C CYS A 51 -1.67 -10.52 -12.22
N THR A 52 -1.26 -10.14 -13.42
CA THR A 52 -0.09 -10.70 -14.12
C THR A 52 1.25 -10.41 -13.43
N LEU A 53 1.28 -9.37 -12.61
CA LEU A 53 2.40 -9.01 -11.73
C LEU A 53 1.91 -8.94 -10.28
N CYS A 54 1.87 -10.10 -9.60
CA CYS A 54 1.38 -10.19 -8.23
C CYS A 54 2.38 -10.85 -7.29
N TYR A 55 2.68 -10.18 -6.18
CA TYR A 55 3.54 -10.72 -5.12
C TYR A 55 2.88 -11.83 -4.28
N LEU A 56 1.59 -12.08 -4.47
CA LEU A 56 0.88 -13.13 -3.75
C LEU A 56 1.36 -14.52 -4.16
N SER A 57 1.21 -15.49 -3.26
CA SER A 57 1.50 -16.88 -3.53
C SER A 57 0.50 -17.50 -4.51
N GLU A 58 0.93 -18.52 -5.26
CA GLU A 58 0.06 -19.46 -5.99
C GLU A 58 -0.98 -20.11 -5.06
N HIS A 59 -0.61 -20.35 -3.80
CA HIS A 59 -1.48 -20.97 -2.80
C HIS A 59 -2.45 -19.99 -2.14
N SER A 60 -2.39 -18.70 -2.47
CA SER A 60 -3.07 -17.62 -1.73
C SER A 60 -4.59 -17.85 -1.53
N GLN A 61 -5.30 -18.35 -2.55
CA GLN A 61 -6.74 -18.62 -2.45
C GLN A 61 -7.08 -19.78 -1.49
N ALA A 62 -6.17 -20.74 -1.33
CA ALA A 62 -6.33 -21.88 -0.45
C ALA A 62 -6.00 -21.56 1.02
N VAL A 63 -5.30 -20.45 1.27
CA VAL A 63 -4.94 -20.01 2.61
C VAL A 63 -6.15 -19.41 3.32
N ARG A 64 -6.45 -19.96 4.49
CA ARG A 64 -7.51 -19.46 5.37
C ARG A 64 -7.15 -18.08 5.91
N ASP A 65 -8.16 -17.32 6.33
CA ASP A 65 -7.88 -16.06 7.03
C ASP A 65 -7.29 -16.36 8.40
N ILE A 66 -6.23 -15.63 8.76
CA ILE A 66 -5.65 -15.75 10.10
C ILE A 66 -6.69 -15.37 11.17
N PRO A 67 -6.69 -16.05 12.33
CA PRO A 67 -7.62 -15.74 13.40
C PRO A 67 -7.51 -14.27 13.82
N LEU A 68 -8.63 -13.66 14.21
CA LEU A 68 -8.68 -12.26 14.58
C LEU A 68 -7.70 -11.93 15.74
N GLN A 69 -7.53 -12.86 16.68
CA GLN A 69 -6.57 -12.70 17.78
C GLN A 69 -5.12 -12.64 17.30
N GLU A 70 -4.77 -13.36 16.24
CA GLU A 70 -3.43 -13.27 15.63
C GLU A 70 -3.23 -11.90 14.97
N VAL A 71 -4.26 -11.34 14.33
CA VAL A 71 -4.21 -9.98 13.77
C VAL A 71 -3.93 -8.96 14.88
N TYR A 72 -4.60 -9.08 16.03
CA TYR A 72 -4.38 -8.20 17.18
C TYR A 72 -2.95 -8.32 17.74
N LEU A 73 -2.44 -9.54 17.89
CA LEU A 73 -1.05 -9.75 18.34
C LEU A 73 -0.03 -9.10 17.38
N ARG A 74 -0.27 -9.14 16.07
CA ARG A 74 0.57 -8.45 15.09
C ARG A 74 0.48 -6.93 15.23
N LEU A 75 -0.71 -6.39 15.45
CA LEU A 75 -0.90 -4.95 15.69
C LEU A 75 -0.23 -4.50 17.00
N ASP A 76 -0.36 -5.26 18.08
CA ASP A 76 0.34 -5.03 19.34
C ASP A 76 1.87 -5.06 19.15
N SER A 77 2.35 -6.02 18.35
CA SER A 77 3.78 -6.12 18.01
C SER A 77 4.25 -4.90 17.22
N ILE A 78 3.46 -4.37 16.29
CA ILE A 78 3.81 -3.14 15.58
C ILE A 78 3.98 -1.98 16.57
N LEU A 79 3.04 -1.81 17.51
CA LEU A 79 3.14 -0.79 18.55
C LEU A 79 4.40 -0.99 19.41
N LEU A 80 4.72 -2.23 19.79
CA LEU A 80 5.90 -2.55 20.59
C LEU A 80 7.20 -2.22 19.86
N HIS A 81 7.31 -2.60 18.58
CA HIS A 81 8.52 -2.42 17.78
C HIS A 81 8.72 -0.98 17.30
N TYR A 82 7.65 -0.29 16.90
CA TYR A 82 7.74 0.97 16.17
C TYR A 82 7.02 2.15 16.85
N GLY A 83 6.13 1.88 17.80
CA GLY A 83 5.47 2.91 18.62
C GLY A 83 4.22 3.51 17.98
N ALA A 84 3.56 4.38 18.75
CA ALA A 84 2.34 5.05 18.33
C ALA A 84 2.57 5.97 17.11
N GLY A 85 1.54 6.11 16.28
CA GLY A 85 1.58 6.84 15.01
C GLY A 85 2.24 6.08 13.86
N THR A 86 2.68 4.83 14.07
CA THR A 86 3.21 3.98 13.00
C THR A 86 2.12 3.73 11.95
N SER A 87 2.47 3.93 10.68
CA SER A 87 1.59 3.62 9.56
C SER A 87 1.45 2.10 9.40
N VAL A 88 0.20 1.63 9.38
CA VAL A 88 -0.16 0.21 9.25
C VAL A 88 -0.97 -0.01 7.98
N GLN A 89 -0.39 -0.79 7.09
CA GLN A 89 -1.02 -1.28 5.87
C GLN A 89 -1.89 -2.50 6.20
N ILE A 90 -3.20 -2.31 6.23
CA ILE A 90 -4.16 -3.42 6.30
C ILE A 90 -4.33 -3.94 4.88
N THR A 91 -3.76 -5.12 4.61
CA THR A 91 -3.52 -5.63 3.26
C THR A 91 -3.59 -7.16 3.21
N GLY A 92 -3.02 -7.76 2.17
CA GLY A 92 -2.90 -9.20 1.94
C GLY A 92 -3.22 -9.49 0.48
N GLY A 93 -4.24 -10.31 0.22
CA GLY A 93 -4.91 -10.31 -1.08
C GLY A 93 -5.71 -9.03 -1.27
N ASP A 94 -7.03 -9.10 -1.17
CA ASP A 94 -7.84 -7.89 -0.96
C ASP A 94 -8.53 -7.93 0.40
N PRO A 95 -8.21 -7.00 1.33
CA PRO A 95 -8.76 -7.00 2.68
C PRO A 95 -10.30 -6.85 2.72
N THR A 96 -10.92 -6.32 1.66
CA THR A 96 -12.38 -6.17 1.57
C THR A 96 -13.11 -7.50 1.35
N LEU A 97 -12.40 -8.59 1.06
CA LEU A 97 -12.98 -9.94 1.00
C LEU A 97 -13.07 -10.63 2.35
N ARG A 98 -12.40 -10.10 3.38
CA ARG A 98 -12.62 -10.55 4.76
C ARG A 98 -13.99 -10.06 5.22
N LYS A 99 -14.64 -10.80 6.12
CA LYS A 99 -15.93 -10.41 6.72
C LYS A 99 -15.87 -8.94 7.17
N HIS A 100 -16.78 -8.10 6.67
CA HIS A 100 -16.74 -6.66 6.91
C HIS A 100 -16.73 -6.30 8.40
N SER A 101 -17.46 -7.05 9.23
CA SER A 101 -17.47 -6.86 10.70
C SER A 101 -16.06 -7.03 11.29
N GLU A 102 -15.30 -8.03 10.84
CA GLU A 102 -13.93 -8.25 11.31
C GLU A 102 -12.98 -7.19 10.77
N LEU A 103 -13.11 -6.78 9.49
CA LEU A 103 -12.29 -5.72 8.92
C LEU A 103 -12.45 -4.39 9.69
N ILE A 104 -13.70 -4.03 10.02
CA ILE A 104 -14.03 -2.84 10.82
C ILE A 104 -13.43 -2.96 12.22
N GLU A 105 -13.51 -4.14 12.85
CA GLU A 105 -12.95 -4.40 14.18
C GLU A 105 -11.41 -4.30 14.18
N ILE A 106 -10.75 -4.76 13.13
CA ILE A 106 -9.30 -4.65 12.94
C ILE A 106 -8.87 -3.18 12.85
N VAL A 107 -9.58 -2.37 12.05
CA VAL A 107 -9.31 -0.93 11.94
C VAL A 107 -9.53 -0.24 13.30
N ALA A 108 -10.64 -0.52 13.98
CA ALA A 108 -10.97 0.07 15.27
C ALA A 108 -9.90 -0.27 16.33
N TYR A 109 -9.47 -1.53 16.38
CA TYR A 109 -8.43 -1.97 17.32
C TYR A 109 -7.08 -1.29 17.05
N ALA A 110 -6.64 -1.24 15.79
CA ALA A 110 -5.41 -0.54 15.42
C ALA A 110 -5.46 0.97 15.77
N THR A 111 -6.61 1.62 15.54
CA THR A 111 -6.84 3.01 15.94
C THR A 111 -6.79 3.18 17.46
N GLN A 112 -7.35 2.26 18.24
CA GLN A 112 -7.30 2.27 19.70
C GLN A 112 -5.86 2.20 20.23
N LEU A 113 -4.98 1.44 19.56
CA LEU A 113 -3.55 1.38 19.86
C LEU A 113 -2.80 2.68 19.49
N GLY A 114 -3.47 3.64 18.84
CA GLY A 114 -2.86 4.86 18.32
C GLY A 114 -2.03 4.65 17.06
N LEU A 115 -2.28 3.59 16.30
CA LEU A 115 -1.65 3.33 15.00
C LEU A 115 -2.36 4.14 13.90
N HIS A 116 -1.64 4.41 12.81
CA HIS A 116 -2.17 5.14 11.66
C HIS A 116 -2.57 4.16 10.56
N THR A 117 -3.86 3.93 10.36
CA THR A 117 -4.37 2.82 9.55
C THR A 117 -4.56 3.22 8.08
N ALA A 118 -4.09 2.36 7.18
CA ALA A 118 -4.23 2.51 5.74
C ALA A 118 -4.78 1.22 5.12
N LEU A 119 -5.90 1.30 4.40
CA LEU A 119 -6.49 0.18 3.68
C LEU A 119 -5.84 0.08 2.30
N PHE A 120 -5.25 -1.07 1.96
CA PHE A 120 -4.68 -1.32 0.64
C PHE A 120 -5.57 -2.31 -0.10
N THR A 121 -6.20 -1.88 -1.19
CA THR A 121 -7.26 -2.64 -1.89
C THR A 121 -7.19 -2.41 -3.40
N ASN A 122 -7.65 -3.38 -4.18
CA ASN A 122 -7.94 -3.23 -5.60
C ASN A 122 -9.23 -2.41 -5.87
N GLY A 123 -9.99 -2.09 -4.82
CA GLY A 123 -11.12 -1.18 -4.83
C GLY A 123 -12.46 -1.77 -5.29
N ILE A 124 -12.50 -2.99 -5.82
CA ILE A 124 -13.73 -3.56 -6.42
C ILE A 124 -14.85 -3.63 -5.38
N ALA A 125 -14.59 -4.29 -4.25
CA ALA A 125 -15.54 -4.42 -3.14
C ALA A 125 -15.45 -3.27 -2.11
N ALA A 126 -14.56 -2.29 -2.33
CA ALA A 126 -14.44 -1.08 -1.50
C ALA A 126 -15.55 -0.06 -1.85
N SER A 127 -16.80 -0.43 -1.54
CA SER A 127 -17.95 0.46 -1.72
C SER A 127 -17.84 1.72 -0.85
N ARG A 128 -18.51 2.81 -1.26
CA ARG A 128 -18.60 4.03 -0.43
C ARG A 128 -19.15 3.75 0.97
N VAL A 129 -20.11 2.82 1.09
CA VAL A 129 -20.68 2.41 2.39
C VAL A 129 -19.61 1.79 3.28
N LEU A 130 -18.84 0.82 2.75
CA LEU A 130 -17.75 0.20 3.49
C LEU A 130 -16.67 1.21 3.86
N LEU A 131 -16.23 2.06 2.93
CA LEU A 131 -15.24 3.11 3.20
C LEU A 131 -15.71 4.10 4.27
N THR A 132 -17.00 4.43 4.29
CA THR A 132 -17.59 5.29 5.33
C THR A 132 -17.53 4.60 6.70
N GLN A 133 -17.88 3.31 6.77
CA GLN A 133 -17.80 2.53 8.01
C GLN A 133 -16.36 2.42 8.53
N LEU A 134 -15.39 2.20 7.64
CA LEU A 134 -13.97 2.14 8.00
C LEU A 134 -13.45 3.52 8.43
N ALA A 135 -13.81 4.60 7.74
CA ALA A 135 -13.48 5.96 8.16
C ALA A 135 -14.01 6.28 9.56
N ASN A 136 -15.27 5.89 9.85
CA ASN A 136 -15.87 6.03 11.18
C ASN A 136 -15.17 5.16 12.25
N ALA A 137 -14.61 4.02 11.87
CA ALA A 137 -13.78 3.18 12.74
C ALA A 137 -12.34 3.72 12.93
N GLY A 138 -11.99 4.82 12.25
CA GLY A 138 -10.71 5.51 12.38
C GLY A 138 -9.72 5.26 11.26
N LEU A 139 -10.15 4.69 10.11
CA LEU A 139 -9.30 4.58 8.93
C LEU A 139 -8.76 5.95 8.51
N ASN A 140 -7.46 6.04 8.23
CA ASN A 140 -6.82 7.30 7.85
C ASN A 140 -6.61 7.42 6.35
N ASP A 141 -6.13 6.35 5.73
CA ASP A 141 -5.77 6.33 4.32
C ASP A 141 -6.46 5.19 3.59
N VAL A 142 -6.72 5.40 2.30
CA VAL A 142 -7.08 4.33 1.38
C VAL A 142 -6.15 4.38 0.17
N ALA A 143 -5.47 3.27 -0.09
CA ALA A 143 -4.64 3.06 -1.26
C ALA A 143 -5.37 2.12 -2.22
N PHE A 144 -5.80 2.69 -3.35
CA PHE A 144 -6.34 1.93 -4.46
C PHE A 144 -5.20 1.50 -5.39
N HIS A 145 -5.09 0.21 -5.64
CA HIS A 145 -4.22 -0.31 -6.68
C HIS A 145 -5.03 -0.41 -7.98
N VAL A 146 -4.62 0.34 -9.01
CA VAL A 146 -5.26 0.32 -10.34
C VAL A 146 -4.16 0.46 -11.39
N ASP A 147 -4.02 -0.56 -12.23
CA ASP A 147 -3.13 -0.61 -13.39
C ASP A 147 -3.51 -1.75 -14.34
N THR A 148 -2.85 -1.82 -15.49
CA THR A 148 -3.11 -2.80 -16.55
C THR A 148 -2.77 -4.24 -16.16
N THR A 149 -2.00 -4.48 -15.09
CA THR A 149 -1.66 -5.84 -14.66
C THR A 149 -2.89 -6.58 -14.10
N GLN A 150 -3.94 -5.84 -13.75
CA GLN A 150 -5.19 -6.38 -13.21
C GLN A 150 -6.11 -6.98 -14.28
N GLU A 151 -5.81 -6.81 -15.57
CA GLU A 151 -6.54 -7.37 -16.72
C GLU A 151 -8.08 -7.20 -16.62
N ARG A 152 -8.51 -6.02 -16.17
CA ARG A 152 -9.94 -5.75 -15.96
C ARG A 152 -10.68 -5.72 -17.29
N GLU A 153 -11.77 -6.48 -17.37
CA GLU A 153 -12.61 -6.56 -18.57
C GLU A 153 -13.04 -5.16 -19.04
N GLY A 154 -12.84 -4.88 -20.32
CA GLY A 154 -13.16 -3.59 -20.94
C GLY A 154 -12.09 -2.49 -20.79
N TYR A 155 -10.96 -2.77 -20.12
CA TYR A 155 -9.90 -1.78 -19.89
C TYR A 155 -8.53 -2.28 -20.36
N SER A 156 -8.08 -1.83 -21.53
CA SER A 156 -6.85 -2.30 -22.19
C SER A 156 -5.63 -1.39 -22.00
N SER A 157 -5.78 -0.25 -21.33
CA SER A 157 -4.72 0.77 -21.15
C SER A 157 -4.87 1.50 -19.82
N GLU A 158 -3.78 2.12 -19.35
CA GLU A 158 -3.81 2.97 -18.16
C GLU A 158 -4.79 4.12 -18.32
N LYS A 159 -4.88 4.68 -19.53
CA LYS A 159 -5.84 5.72 -19.87
C LYS A 159 -7.29 5.25 -19.70
N SER A 160 -7.64 4.07 -20.19
CA SER A 160 -9.00 3.52 -20.03
C SER A 160 -9.35 3.31 -18.56
N LEU A 161 -8.37 2.89 -17.75
CA LEU A 161 -8.54 2.66 -16.30
C LEU A 161 -8.79 3.94 -15.50
N ASN A 162 -8.60 5.14 -16.07
CA ASN A 162 -8.94 6.38 -15.38
C ASN A 162 -10.42 6.47 -15.03
N ALA A 163 -11.32 5.85 -15.79
CA ALA A 163 -12.74 5.79 -15.42
C ALA A 163 -12.93 5.09 -14.05
N ILE A 164 -12.18 4.02 -13.78
CA ILE A 164 -12.18 3.34 -12.48
C ILE A 164 -11.55 4.23 -11.40
N ARG A 165 -10.45 4.92 -11.72
CA ARG A 165 -9.82 5.85 -10.76
C ARG A 165 -10.75 6.98 -10.35
N GLU A 166 -11.49 7.56 -11.31
CA GLU A 166 -12.50 8.60 -11.06
C GLU A 166 -13.65 8.05 -10.19
N GLU A 167 -14.11 6.84 -10.47
CA GLU A 167 -15.12 6.19 -9.64
C GLU A 167 -14.63 6.01 -8.20
N TYR A 168 -13.41 5.52 -8.00
CA TYR A 168 -12.85 5.29 -6.66
C TYR A 168 -12.57 6.61 -5.92
N ILE A 169 -12.18 7.67 -6.63
CA ILE A 169 -12.11 9.04 -6.10
C ILE A 169 -13.49 9.45 -5.58
N ALA A 170 -14.56 9.29 -6.36
CA ALA A 170 -15.92 9.64 -5.95
C ALA A 170 -16.41 8.83 -4.73
N ARG A 171 -16.01 7.56 -4.62
CA ARG A 171 -16.33 6.72 -3.45
C ARG A 171 -15.64 7.21 -2.17
N ALA A 172 -14.41 7.72 -2.26
CA ALA A 172 -13.61 8.14 -1.10
C ALA A 172 -13.75 9.64 -0.76
N GLU A 173 -14.19 10.48 -1.70
CA GLU A 173 -14.27 11.92 -1.53
C GLU A 173 -15.20 12.31 -0.35
N GLY A 174 -14.73 13.26 0.45
CA GLY A 174 -15.45 13.79 1.60
C GLY A 174 -15.42 12.92 2.86
N LEU A 175 -14.79 11.73 2.83
CA LEU A 175 -14.72 10.83 3.98
C LEU A 175 -13.58 11.14 4.97
N GLY A 176 -12.80 12.19 4.72
CA GLY A 176 -11.63 12.54 5.54
C GLY A 176 -10.43 11.61 5.36
N LEU A 177 -10.48 10.68 4.38
CA LEU A 177 -9.41 9.76 4.04
C LEU A 177 -8.35 10.44 3.16
N MET A 178 -7.07 10.11 3.37
CA MET A 178 -6.05 10.38 2.37
C MET A 178 -6.16 9.35 1.25
N VAL A 179 -6.42 9.80 0.02
CA VAL A 179 -6.51 8.91 -1.14
C VAL A 179 -5.15 8.76 -1.80
N ILE A 180 -4.74 7.51 -1.98
CA ILE A 180 -3.49 7.08 -2.60
C ILE A 180 -3.82 6.19 -3.81
N PHE A 181 -3.09 6.35 -4.90
CA PHE A 181 -3.10 5.38 -6.00
C PHE A 181 -1.75 4.70 -6.13
N ASN A 182 -1.77 3.37 -6.17
CA ASN A 182 -0.63 2.55 -6.54
C ASN A 182 -0.80 2.09 -8.00
N THR A 183 0.28 2.18 -8.77
CA THR A 183 0.36 1.72 -10.16
C THR A 183 1.65 0.96 -10.33
N THR A 184 1.55 -0.30 -10.76
CA THR A 184 2.68 -1.12 -11.17
C THR A 184 3.17 -0.65 -12.53
N VAL A 185 4.43 -0.21 -12.59
CA VAL A 185 5.08 0.25 -13.82
C VAL A 185 5.85 -0.89 -14.43
N HIS A 186 5.55 -1.17 -15.70
CA HIS A 186 6.19 -2.19 -16.51
C HIS A 186 6.41 -1.65 -17.93
N ASN A 187 7.14 -2.41 -18.75
CA ASN A 187 7.56 -1.93 -20.07
C ASN A 187 6.37 -1.47 -20.95
N SER A 188 5.30 -2.25 -20.97
CA SER A 188 4.14 -1.97 -21.82
C SER A 188 3.33 -0.74 -21.40
N ASN A 189 3.33 -0.32 -20.12
CA ASN A 189 2.58 0.86 -19.67
C ASN A 189 3.45 2.09 -19.39
N PHE A 190 4.78 1.97 -19.45
CA PHE A 190 5.71 3.06 -19.17
C PHE A 190 5.43 4.32 -20.00
N HIS A 191 5.08 4.15 -21.27
CA HIS A 191 4.74 5.25 -22.18
C HIS A 191 3.49 6.04 -21.78
N GLU A 192 2.62 5.48 -20.93
CA GLU A 192 1.41 6.13 -20.41
C GLU A 192 1.66 6.91 -19.10
N LEU A 193 2.86 6.84 -18.51
CA LEU A 193 3.17 7.54 -17.25
C LEU A 193 2.89 9.05 -17.29
N PRO A 194 3.23 9.80 -18.35
CA PRO A 194 2.91 11.23 -18.38
C PRO A 194 1.40 11.50 -18.28
N MET A 195 0.58 10.68 -18.94
CA MET A 195 -0.88 10.79 -18.85
C MET A 195 -1.39 10.49 -17.44
N LEU A 196 -0.82 9.49 -16.75
CA LEU A 196 -1.16 9.18 -15.36
C LEU A 196 -0.77 10.32 -14.41
N VAL A 197 0.41 10.90 -14.58
CA VAL A 197 0.85 12.05 -13.78
C VAL A 197 -0.11 13.23 -13.96
N ASP A 198 -0.48 13.55 -15.19
CA ASP A 198 -1.48 14.58 -15.48
C ASP A 198 -2.84 14.28 -14.86
N PHE A 199 -3.26 13.02 -14.86
CA PHE A 199 -4.49 12.59 -14.18
C PHE A 199 -4.44 12.88 -12.67
N PHE A 200 -3.35 12.49 -11.99
CA PHE A 200 -3.22 12.73 -10.55
C PHE A 200 -3.06 14.22 -10.21
N VAL A 201 -2.34 15.00 -11.03
CA VAL A 201 -2.21 16.45 -10.86
C VAL A 201 -3.58 17.14 -10.96
N ARG A 202 -4.41 16.78 -11.96
CA ARG A 202 -5.77 17.32 -12.11
C ARG A 202 -6.69 16.95 -10.95
N ASN A 203 -6.48 15.79 -10.35
CA ASN A 203 -7.29 15.27 -9.24
C ASN A 203 -6.66 15.51 -7.86
N ALA A 204 -5.65 16.39 -7.75
CA ALA A 204 -4.92 16.64 -6.50
C ALA A 204 -5.81 17.17 -5.36
N SER A 205 -7.01 17.68 -5.67
CA SER A 205 -8.00 18.08 -4.65
C SER A 205 -8.46 16.92 -3.75
N VAL A 206 -8.42 15.69 -4.26
CA VAL A 206 -8.80 14.47 -3.53
C VAL A 206 -7.61 13.52 -3.40
N VAL A 207 -6.86 13.30 -4.49
CA VAL A 207 -5.69 12.42 -4.50
C VAL A 207 -4.49 13.12 -3.89
N SER A 208 -3.97 12.54 -2.81
CA SER A 208 -2.84 13.12 -2.07
C SER A 208 -1.49 12.47 -2.37
N PHE A 209 -1.50 11.30 -3.01
CA PHE A 209 -0.30 10.48 -3.20
C PHE A 209 -0.44 9.59 -4.44
N ALA A 210 0.52 9.66 -5.34
CA ALA A 210 0.65 8.80 -6.51
C ALA A 210 1.93 7.96 -6.37
N SER A 211 1.78 6.65 -6.29
CA SER A 211 2.85 5.68 -6.09
C SER A 211 3.05 4.84 -7.35
N PHE A 212 4.21 4.99 -7.97
CA PHE A 212 4.66 4.22 -9.11
C PHE A 212 5.59 3.11 -8.60
N GLN A 213 5.13 1.87 -8.65
CA GLN A 213 5.82 0.69 -8.15
C GLN A 213 6.42 -0.07 -9.32
N LEU A 214 7.74 -0.13 -9.42
CA LEU A 214 8.39 -0.81 -10.52
C LEU A 214 8.16 -2.32 -10.42
N GLN A 215 7.99 -2.96 -11.57
CA GLN A 215 7.93 -4.41 -11.70
C GLN A 215 9.07 -5.09 -10.92
N ALA A 216 8.70 -6.14 -10.19
CA ALA A 216 9.62 -7.06 -9.57
C ALA A 216 9.12 -8.51 -9.71
N GLU A 217 10.04 -9.42 -9.98
CA GLU A 217 9.78 -10.85 -10.11
C GLU A 217 9.63 -11.48 -8.72
N THR A 218 8.37 -11.61 -8.28
CA THR A 218 8.01 -12.18 -6.97
C THR A 218 6.64 -12.84 -7.04
N GLY A 219 6.35 -13.73 -6.09
CA GLY A 219 5.04 -14.37 -5.97
C GLY A 219 4.65 -15.17 -7.21
N ARG A 220 3.38 -15.08 -7.59
CA ARG A 220 2.79 -15.70 -8.79
C ARG A 220 2.89 -14.82 -10.05
N GLY A 221 3.68 -13.75 -10.01
CA GLY A 221 3.91 -12.90 -11.17
C GLY A 221 4.46 -13.75 -12.32
N GLU A 222 3.84 -13.64 -13.49
CA GLU A 222 4.19 -14.48 -14.64
C GLU A 222 5.31 -13.89 -15.49
N TRP A 223 5.59 -12.60 -15.27
CA TRP A 223 6.56 -11.87 -16.04
C TRP A 223 7.91 -11.97 -15.31
N GLY A 224 8.94 -12.38 -16.04
CA GLY A 224 10.30 -12.48 -15.52
C GLY A 224 10.93 -11.10 -15.27
N ALA A 225 12.27 -11.07 -15.30
CA ALA A 225 13.05 -9.87 -15.05
C ALA A 225 12.58 -8.64 -15.85
N ARG A 226 12.60 -7.49 -15.16
CA ARG A 226 12.27 -6.18 -15.74
C ARG A 226 13.23 -5.82 -16.89
N SER A 227 12.73 -5.10 -17.89
CA SER A 227 13.59 -4.46 -18.90
C SER A 227 14.33 -3.25 -18.31
N ASP A 228 15.52 -2.95 -18.82
CA ASP A 228 16.32 -1.77 -18.41
C ASP A 228 15.59 -0.43 -18.58
N VAL A 229 14.55 -0.37 -19.41
CA VAL A 229 13.71 0.82 -19.63
C VAL A 229 12.92 1.23 -18.37
N VAL A 230 12.67 0.29 -17.45
CA VAL A 230 11.87 0.53 -16.24
C VAL A 230 12.79 0.49 -15.03
N ASP A 231 13.36 1.65 -14.72
CA ASP A 231 14.23 1.88 -13.57
C ASP A 231 13.81 3.18 -12.83
N PRO A 232 14.32 3.42 -11.61
CA PRO A 232 13.92 4.60 -10.84
C PRO A 232 14.20 5.93 -11.54
N MET A 233 15.29 6.04 -12.29
CA MET A 233 15.69 7.26 -12.99
C MET A 233 14.78 7.55 -14.19
N THR A 234 14.47 6.54 -15.00
CA THR A 234 13.55 6.68 -16.14
C THR A 234 12.14 7.05 -15.69
N VAL A 235 11.62 6.42 -14.62
CA VAL A 235 10.30 6.78 -14.05
C VAL A 235 10.30 8.21 -13.49
N LYS A 236 11.35 8.61 -12.75
CA LYS A 236 11.49 10.00 -12.28
C LYS A 236 11.54 11.00 -13.45
N GLY A 237 12.28 10.68 -14.50
CA GLY A 237 12.37 11.49 -15.72
C GLY A 237 11.01 11.61 -16.45
N ALA A 238 10.22 10.54 -16.49
CA ALA A 238 8.87 10.58 -17.04
C ALA A 238 7.94 11.50 -16.23
N ILE A 239 8.04 11.47 -14.89
CA ILE A 239 7.30 12.39 -14.01
C ILE A 239 7.72 13.84 -14.26
N GLU A 240 9.02 14.12 -14.30
CA GLU A 240 9.56 15.47 -14.55
C GLU A 240 9.17 16.02 -15.92
N THR A 241 9.16 15.16 -16.94
CA THR A 241 8.70 15.49 -18.29
C THR A 241 7.22 15.86 -18.28
N ALA A 242 6.39 15.06 -17.62
CA ALA A 242 4.95 15.31 -17.51
C ALA A 242 4.63 16.64 -16.80
N VAL A 243 5.33 16.93 -15.70
CA VAL A 243 5.13 18.20 -14.97
C VAL A 243 5.90 19.38 -15.57
N ASN A 244 6.63 19.15 -16.67
CA ASN A 244 7.51 20.09 -17.36
C ASN A 244 8.47 20.83 -16.40
N LYS A 245 9.09 20.08 -15.49
CA LYS A 245 9.96 20.64 -14.45
C LYS A 245 10.85 19.57 -13.82
N THR A 246 12.13 19.90 -13.65
CA THR A 246 13.04 19.08 -12.82
C THR A 246 12.64 19.17 -11.36
N LEU A 247 12.56 18.03 -10.68
CA LEU A 247 12.16 17.94 -9.29
C LEU A 247 13.40 17.60 -8.44
N PRO A 248 13.54 18.22 -7.25
CA PRO A 248 14.70 18.01 -6.39
C PRO A 248 14.55 16.69 -5.63
N TRP A 249 14.67 15.55 -6.32
CA TRP A 249 14.60 14.23 -5.69
C TRP A 249 15.67 14.08 -4.61
N GLU A 250 15.46 13.12 -3.70
CA GLU A 250 16.41 12.78 -2.64
C GLU A 250 16.67 13.87 -1.60
N LYS A 251 15.96 15.00 -1.61
CA LYS A 251 16.05 16.01 -0.52
C LYS A 251 15.37 15.53 0.75
N VAL A 252 14.35 14.69 0.62
CA VAL A 252 13.70 13.97 1.72
C VAL A 252 13.97 12.48 1.54
N ARG A 253 14.64 11.85 2.50
CA ARG A 253 14.95 10.42 2.44
C ARG A 253 14.18 9.64 3.50
N ILE A 254 13.74 8.46 3.09
CA ILE A 254 13.06 7.45 3.91
C ILE A 254 13.72 6.13 3.53
N GLY A 255 14.36 5.41 4.45
CA GLY A 255 15.03 4.15 4.12
C GLY A 255 16.17 4.26 3.09
N HIS A 256 16.42 3.18 2.36
CA HIS A 256 17.49 3.05 1.37
C HIS A 256 17.19 3.79 0.05
N SER A 257 18.17 4.50 -0.53
CA SER A 257 18.00 5.32 -1.74
C SER A 257 17.58 4.52 -2.97
N ASP A 258 18.04 3.28 -3.07
CA ASP A 258 17.75 2.42 -4.22
C ASP A 258 16.39 1.73 -4.10
N CYS A 259 15.76 1.80 -2.92
CA CYS A 259 14.44 1.22 -2.69
C CYS A 259 13.32 2.15 -3.13
N HIS A 260 13.42 3.46 -2.87
CA HIS A 260 12.39 4.40 -3.32
C HIS A 260 12.83 5.86 -3.22
N SER A 261 12.16 6.69 -4.01
CA SER A 261 12.26 8.14 -4.00
C SER A 261 10.92 8.76 -3.60
N TYR A 262 10.92 9.61 -2.58
CA TYR A 262 9.73 10.35 -2.14
C TYR A 262 9.84 11.83 -2.51
N MET A 263 8.85 12.33 -3.24
CA MET A 263 8.79 13.71 -3.70
C MET A 263 7.51 14.39 -3.19
N PRO A 264 7.58 15.10 -2.05
CA PRO A 264 6.45 15.89 -1.58
C PRO A 264 6.28 17.14 -2.45
N THR A 265 5.11 17.30 -3.07
CA THR A 265 4.78 18.47 -3.88
C THR A 265 3.47 19.15 -3.46
N LEU A 266 3.32 20.37 -3.94
CA LEU A 266 2.10 21.16 -3.91
C LEU A 266 1.63 21.36 -5.35
N VAL A 267 0.32 21.30 -5.55
CA VAL A 267 -0.34 21.54 -6.82
C VAL A 267 -1.24 22.76 -6.69
N THR A 268 -1.06 23.72 -7.60
CA THR A 268 -1.97 24.86 -7.77
C THR A 268 -2.13 25.15 -9.26
N ASN A 269 -3.37 25.30 -9.74
CA ASN A 269 -3.66 25.50 -11.16
C ASN A 269 -2.95 24.46 -12.06
N ASN A 270 -3.07 23.17 -11.72
CA ASN A 270 -2.40 22.04 -12.39
C ASN A 270 -0.88 22.18 -12.56
N THR A 271 -0.23 23.05 -11.79
CA THR A 271 1.22 23.24 -11.79
C THR A 271 1.80 22.64 -10.51
N VAL A 272 2.88 21.88 -10.65
CA VAL A 272 3.54 21.16 -9.55
C VAL A 272 4.73 21.98 -9.00
N PHE A 273 4.82 22.05 -7.67
CA PHE A 273 5.90 22.72 -6.95
C PHE A 273 6.43 21.81 -5.84
N SER A 274 7.75 21.61 -5.80
CA SER A 274 8.41 20.92 -4.70
C SER A 274 8.19 21.61 -3.36
N VAL A 275 8.00 20.83 -2.30
CA VAL A 275 7.92 21.33 -0.92
C VAL A 275 9.30 21.58 -0.33
N VAL A 276 10.30 20.77 -0.73
CA VAL A 276 11.66 20.82 -0.17
C VAL A 276 12.66 20.97 -1.31
N ASP A 277 13.29 22.14 -1.38
CA ASP A 277 14.32 22.43 -2.41
C ASP A 277 15.75 22.34 -1.86
N ASP A 278 15.93 22.66 -0.58
CA ASP A 278 17.23 22.70 0.10
C ASP A 278 17.36 21.55 1.11
N ALA A 279 18.23 20.59 0.80
CA ALA A 279 18.51 19.43 1.66
C ALA A 279 19.15 19.82 2.99
N HIS A 280 20.01 20.85 3.02
CA HIS A 280 20.69 21.28 4.24
C HIS A 280 19.71 21.96 5.18
N LEU A 281 18.85 22.84 4.64
CA LEU A 281 17.79 23.46 5.41
C LEU A 281 16.83 22.40 5.97
N PHE A 282 16.45 21.43 5.16
CA PHE A 282 15.59 20.32 5.59
C PHE A 282 16.24 19.46 6.68
N ALA A 283 17.49 19.06 6.51
CA ALA A 283 18.24 18.28 7.50
C ALA A 283 18.33 19.01 8.86
N GLN A 284 18.64 20.31 8.83
CA GLN A 284 18.63 21.14 10.04
C GLN A 284 17.23 21.21 10.67
N PHE A 285 16.18 21.29 9.84
CA PHE A 285 14.80 21.43 10.29
C PHE A 285 14.34 20.18 11.03
N ILE A 286 14.50 19.01 10.41
CA ILE A 286 14.07 17.75 11.03
C ILE A 286 14.85 17.46 12.32
N GLU A 287 16.11 17.89 12.41
CA GLU A 287 16.90 17.78 13.64
C GLU A 287 16.39 18.73 14.74
N ALA A 288 16.11 19.99 14.40
CA ALA A 288 15.64 21.00 15.35
C ALA A 288 14.24 20.70 15.89
N PHE A 289 13.38 20.09 15.08
CA PHE A 289 11.96 19.86 15.40
C PHE A 289 11.62 18.39 15.66
N LYS A 290 12.61 17.48 15.80
CA LYS A 290 12.38 16.04 16.03
C LYS A 290 11.57 15.67 17.26
N HIS A 291 11.44 16.59 18.22
CA HIS A 291 10.68 16.42 19.45
C HIS A 291 9.17 16.64 19.25
N ILE A 292 8.75 17.25 18.14
CA ILE A 292 7.33 17.45 17.84
C ILE A 292 6.75 16.13 17.33
N GLN A 293 5.79 15.59 18.09
CA GLN A 293 5.13 14.31 17.79
C GLN A 293 3.67 14.54 17.47
N ILE A 294 3.40 15.27 16.38
CA ILE A 294 2.03 15.58 15.98
C ILE A 294 1.75 15.03 14.60
N THR A 295 0.73 14.18 14.55
CA THR A 295 0.15 13.64 13.32
C THR A 295 -1.00 14.50 12.82
N ARG A 296 -1.41 14.31 11.56
CA ARG A 296 -2.56 15.03 10.95
C ARG A 296 -3.86 14.89 11.75
N GLN A 297 -4.03 13.79 12.47
CA GLN A 297 -5.21 13.48 13.30
C GLN A 297 -5.41 14.44 14.47
N HIS A 298 -4.36 15.13 14.93
CA HIS A 298 -4.45 16.09 16.03
C HIS A 298 -5.16 17.40 15.64
N GLY A 299 -5.48 17.58 14.36
CA GLY A 299 -6.12 18.78 13.83
C GLY A 299 -5.16 19.95 13.60
N LYS A 300 -5.53 20.82 12.65
CA LYS A 300 -4.70 21.96 12.22
C LYS A 300 -4.30 22.89 13.38
N GLY A 301 -5.21 23.12 14.33
CA GLY A 301 -4.96 24.01 15.47
C GLY A 301 -3.87 23.50 16.42
N ARG A 302 -3.90 22.22 16.80
CA ARG A 302 -2.91 21.62 17.70
C ARG A 302 -1.53 21.51 17.03
N ILE A 303 -1.51 21.19 15.73
CA ILE A 303 -0.29 21.23 14.91
C ILE A 303 0.29 22.65 14.92
N ALA A 304 -0.52 23.66 14.58
CA ALA A 304 -0.08 25.05 14.53
C ALA A 304 0.46 25.53 15.88
N LEU A 305 -0.23 25.21 16.99
CA LEU A 305 0.19 25.60 18.33
C LEU A 305 1.56 25.01 18.71
N ALA A 306 1.79 23.73 18.41
CA ALA A 306 3.05 23.10 18.77
C ALA A 306 4.23 23.61 17.95
N TYR A 307 4.03 23.79 16.64
CA TYR A 307 5.05 24.41 15.80
C TYR A 307 5.29 25.87 16.19
N ALA A 308 4.25 26.64 16.51
CA ALA A 308 4.38 28.00 17.01
C ALA A 308 5.21 28.05 18.31
N LYS A 309 4.89 27.18 19.28
CA LYS A 309 5.66 27.07 20.53
C LYS A 309 7.12 26.72 20.27
N ALA A 310 7.39 25.75 19.39
CA ALA A 310 8.75 25.35 19.06
C ALA A 310 9.53 26.45 18.31
N LEU A 311 8.85 27.23 17.45
CA LEU A 311 9.44 28.37 16.76
C LEU A 311 9.77 29.53 17.71
N LEU A 312 8.93 29.79 18.71
CA LEU A 312 9.21 30.77 19.77
C LEU A 312 10.45 30.38 20.58
N MET A 313 10.67 29.09 20.81
CA MET A 313 11.88 28.59 21.48
C MET A 313 13.14 28.62 20.61
N GLN A 314 13.01 28.76 19.28
CA GLN A 314 14.13 28.85 18.35
C GLN A 314 13.93 29.98 17.31
N PRO A 315 14.01 31.26 17.71
CA PRO A 315 13.63 32.39 16.84
C PRO A 315 14.39 32.46 15.51
N ARG A 316 15.62 31.93 15.45
CA ARG A 316 16.41 31.79 14.21
C ARG A 316 15.65 31.06 13.09
N TRP A 317 14.76 30.14 13.44
CA TRP A 317 13.95 29.40 12.48
C TRP A 317 12.85 30.23 11.86
N ILE A 318 12.35 31.26 12.55
CA ILE A 318 11.32 32.16 12.01
C ILE A 318 11.84 32.82 10.73
N ALA A 319 13.05 33.41 10.78
CA ALA A 319 13.65 34.05 9.61
C ALA A 319 13.95 33.05 8.48
N LYS A 320 14.52 31.88 8.80
CA LYS A 320 14.83 30.84 7.81
C LYS A 320 13.58 30.32 7.09
N LEU A 321 12.53 29.99 7.84
CA LEU A 321 11.26 29.51 7.27
C LEU A 321 10.52 30.62 6.55
N ALA A 322 10.49 31.85 7.07
CA ALA A 322 9.89 32.98 6.39
C ALA A 322 10.54 33.21 5.02
N LYS A 323 11.89 33.17 4.95
CA LYS A 323 12.61 33.26 3.68
C LYS A 323 12.21 32.15 2.71
N ALA A 324 12.21 30.89 3.16
CA ALA A 324 11.85 29.74 2.32
C ALA A 324 10.39 29.82 1.82
N VAL A 325 9.45 30.18 2.71
CA VAL A 325 8.04 30.36 2.37
C VAL A 325 7.85 31.51 1.39
N LEU A 326 8.47 32.67 1.60
CA LEU A 326 8.38 33.81 0.68
C LEU A 326 8.94 33.46 -0.70
N GLN A 327 10.07 32.76 -0.76
CA GLN A 327 10.64 32.27 -2.03
C GLN A 327 9.66 31.34 -2.74
N LYS A 328 9.06 30.38 -2.03
CA LYS A 328 8.09 29.43 -2.58
C LYS A 328 6.79 30.13 -3.03
N LEU A 329 6.25 31.05 -2.23
CA LEU A 329 5.08 31.85 -2.61
C LEU A 329 5.35 32.72 -3.83
N PHE A 330 6.54 33.31 -3.92
CA PHE A 330 6.96 34.06 -5.10
C PHE A 330 7.06 33.16 -6.32
N GLU A 331 7.67 31.97 -6.21
CA GLU A 331 7.71 30.97 -7.29
C GLU A 331 6.30 30.58 -7.76
N MET A 332 5.38 30.37 -6.82
CA MET A 332 4.00 29.94 -7.08
C MET A 332 3.06 31.09 -7.50
N ARG A 333 3.49 32.35 -7.46
CA ARG A 333 2.61 33.54 -7.53
C ARG A 333 1.62 33.54 -8.70
N ALA A 334 2.08 33.18 -9.90
CA ALA A 334 1.23 33.18 -11.10
C ALA A 334 0.18 32.05 -11.03
N SER A 335 0.59 30.87 -10.61
CA SER A 335 -0.30 29.71 -10.46
C SER A 335 -1.25 29.85 -9.28
N LEU A 336 -0.87 30.60 -8.22
CA LEU A 336 -1.76 30.95 -7.11
C LEU A 336 -2.87 31.89 -7.53
N VAL A 337 -2.56 32.94 -8.31
CA VAL A 337 -3.57 33.87 -8.83
C VAL A 337 -4.54 33.12 -9.75
N LYS A 338 -4.02 32.35 -10.72
CA LYS A 338 -4.85 31.55 -11.65
C LYS A 338 -5.69 30.50 -10.91
N GLY A 339 -5.10 29.85 -9.90
CA GLY A 339 -5.73 28.84 -9.06
C GLY A 339 -6.63 29.39 -7.96
N ARG A 340 -6.84 30.72 -7.90
CA ARG A 340 -7.64 31.40 -6.87
C ARG A 340 -7.21 31.04 -5.44
N GLY A 341 -5.90 30.91 -5.23
CA GLY A 341 -5.28 30.59 -3.94
C GLY A 341 -5.44 29.13 -3.49
N ARG A 342 -6.04 28.25 -4.30
CA ARG A 342 -6.19 26.84 -3.95
C ARG A 342 -4.87 26.09 -4.10
N ILE A 343 -4.44 25.43 -3.03
CA ILE A 343 -3.23 24.62 -2.99
C ILE A 343 -3.61 23.24 -2.48
N HIS A 344 -3.18 22.22 -3.20
CA HIS A 344 -3.39 20.83 -2.84
C HIS A 344 -2.06 20.12 -2.67
N LYS A 345 -1.98 19.13 -1.78
CA LYS A 345 -0.79 18.29 -1.66
C LYS A 345 -0.94 17.12 -2.63
N LEU A 346 0.09 16.87 -3.42
CA LEU A 346 0.26 15.62 -4.15
C LEU A 346 1.70 15.15 -3.96
N SER A 347 1.90 13.96 -3.41
CA SER A 347 3.23 13.37 -3.34
C SER A 347 3.42 12.38 -4.47
N PHE A 348 4.57 12.42 -5.14
CA PHE A 348 5.00 11.33 -6.02
C PHE A 348 5.92 10.40 -5.26
N PHE A 349 5.77 9.11 -5.52
CA PHE A 349 6.59 8.07 -4.91
C PHE A 349 6.98 7.06 -5.97
N VAL A 350 8.27 6.82 -6.10
CA VAL A 350 8.81 5.82 -7.04
C VAL A 350 9.40 4.71 -6.20
N GLN A 351 8.80 3.53 -6.24
CA GLN A 351 9.16 2.37 -5.42
C GLN A 351 9.79 1.30 -6.30
N ASN A 352 11.00 0.89 -5.93
CA ASN A 352 11.80 -0.08 -6.65
C ASN A 352 11.93 -1.35 -5.82
N PHE A 353 11.04 -2.33 -6.01
CA PHE A 353 11.15 -3.59 -5.29
C PHE A 353 12.32 -4.45 -5.83
N MET A 354 12.84 -5.33 -4.97
CA MET A 354 13.83 -6.33 -5.37
C MET A 354 13.11 -7.56 -5.91
N ASP A 355 13.71 -8.18 -6.90
CA ASP A 355 13.31 -9.50 -7.39
C ASP A 355 13.63 -10.56 -6.32
N ALA A 356 12.86 -11.65 -6.28
CA ALA A 356 12.99 -12.68 -5.24
C ALA A 356 14.40 -13.29 -5.17
N ASN A 357 15.03 -13.47 -6.33
CA ASN A 357 16.38 -14.04 -6.45
C ASN A 357 17.50 -12.98 -6.39
N GLY A 358 17.15 -11.69 -6.25
CA GLY A 358 18.06 -10.55 -6.32
C GLY A 358 18.08 -9.70 -5.04
N LEU A 359 17.87 -10.33 -3.88
CA LEU A 359 17.85 -9.61 -2.61
C LEU A 359 19.23 -9.06 -2.25
N VAL A 360 19.26 -7.79 -1.81
CA VAL A 360 20.45 -7.08 -1.37
C VAL A 360 20.33 -6.80 0.14
N GLN A 361 21.30 -7.25 0.92
CA GLN A 361 21.23 -7.22 2.39
C GLN A 361 21.11 -5.81 2.97
N GLU A 362 21.88 -4.84 2.47
CA GLU A 362 21.80 -3.45 2.94
C GLU A 362 20.40 -2.83 2.72
N ARG A 363 19.71 -3.22 1.64
CA ARG A 363 18.33 -2.80 1.35
C ARG A 363 17.32 -3.46 2.29
N ILE A 364 17.57 -4.70 2.71
CA ILE A 364 16.77 -5.42 3.72
C ILE A 364 16.93 -4.73 5.09
N ASP A 365 18.16 -4.44 5.49
CA ASP A 365 18.48 -3.86 6.79
C ASP A 365 17.91 -2.43 6.91
N ALA A 366 18.12 -1.60 5.88
CA ALA A 366 17.63 -0.23 5.80
C ALA A 366 16.18 -0.13 5.27
N CYS A 367 15.43 -1.23 5.23
CA CYS A 367 14.08 -1.22 4.68
C CYS A 367 13.13 -0.33 5.50
N SER A 368 12.31 0.46 4.79
CA SER A 368 11.28 1.33 5.37
C SER A 368 9.88 0.70 5.38
N PHE A 369 9.69 -0.39 4.64
CA PHE A 369 8.43 -1.11 4.52
C PHE A 369 8.61 -2.52 5.05
N MET A 370 7.93 -2.83 6.15
CA MET A 370 8.03 -4.14 6.79
C MET A 370 6.70 -4.86 6.67
N VAL A 371 6.72 -6.18 6.83
CA VAL A 371 5.53 -7.01 7.03
C VAL A 371 5.61 -7.60 8.43
N MET A 372 4.56 -7.44 9.22
CA MET A 372 4.48 -8.06 10.54
C MET A 372 4.00 -9.51 10.40
N THR A 373 4.91 -10.44 10.67
CA THR A 373 4.64 -11.88 10.71
C THR A 373 4.40 -12.34 12.15
N ALA A 374 4.08 -13.62 12.34
CA ALA A 374 3.97 -14.22 13.68
C ALA A 374 5.31 -14.19 14.46
N ASP A 375 6.44 -14.16 13.74
CA ASP A 375 7.79 -14.17 14.34
C ASP A 375 8.39 -12.76 14.45
N GLY A 376 7.65 -11.73 14.05
CA GLY A 376 8.09 -10.33 14.06
C GLY A 376 8.19 -9.70 12.68
N PRO A 377 8.79 -8.49 12.59
CA PRO A 377 8.83 -7.72 11.36
C PRO A 377 9.90 -8.25 10.39
N VAL A 378 9.51 -8.44 9.13
CA VAL A 378 10.38 -8.85 8.02
C VAL A 378 10.37 -7.74 6.96
N SER A 379 11.49 -7.51 6.25
CA SER A 379 11.48 -6.52 5.17
C SER A 379 10.50 -6.93 4.05
N MET A 380 9.85 -5.97 3.40
CA MET A 380 8.82 -6.27 2.41
C MET A 380 9.33 -7.12 1.23
N CYS A 381 10.52 -6.83 0.72
CA CYS A 381 11.10 -7.62 -0.37
C CYS A 381 11.47 -9.05 0.08
N GLN A 382 12.06 -9.19 1.27
CA GLN A 382 12.38 -10.53 1.81
C GLN A 382 11.11 -11.34 2.08
N HIS A 383 10.07 -10.70 2.63
CA HIS A 383 8.77 -11.35 2.83
C HIS A 383 8.18 -11.80 1.49
N ASN A 384 8.22 -10.97 0.45
CA ASN A 384 7.67 -11.33 -0.86
C ASN A 384 8.49 -12.42 -1.58
N ALA A 385 9.81 -12.46 -1.36
CA ALA A 385 10.69 -13.48 -1.92
C ALA A 385 10.47 -14.88 -1.30
N SER A 386 10.11 -14.93 -0.01
CA SER A 386 9.93 -16.18 0.75
C SER A 386 8.55 -16.26 1.40
N ARG A 387 7.53 -15.80 0.68
CA ARG A 387 6.18 -15.56 1.23
C ARG A 387 5.55 -16.79 1.89
N ASP A 388 5.68 -17.95 1.25
CA ASP A 388 5.08 -19.19 1.70
C ASP A 388 5.61 -19.65 3.07
N ASP A 389 6.86 -19.33 3.39
CA ASP A 389 7.45 -19.64 4.69
C ASP A 389 6.75 -18.90 5.84
N TYR A 390 6.15 -17.75 5.54
CA TYR A 390 5.43 -16.92 6.50
C TYR A 390 3.93 -17.21 6.53
N ILE A 391 3.28 -17.35 5.37
CA ILE A 391 1.82 -17.46 5.29
C ILE A 391 1.31 -18.90 5.47
N LEU A 392 2.16 -19.91 5.21
CA LEU A 392 1.80 -21.33 5.37
C LEU A 392 2.25 -21.92 6.71
N LYS A 393 2.79 -21.09 7.61
CA LYS A 393 3.20 -21.51 8.94
C LYS A 393 1.98 -21.73 9.86
N PRO A 394 1.78 -22.94 10.44
CA PRO A 394 0.78 -23.15 11.47
C PRO A 394 1.08 -22.31 12.71
N LEU A 395 0.04 -21.89 13.42
CA LEU A 395 0.18 -21.08 14.64
C LEU A 395 -0.77 -21.54 15.73
N SER A 396 -0.37 -21.29 16.98
CA SER A 396 -1.22 -21.49 18.15
C SER A 396 -1.71 -20.14 18.63
N TYR A 397 -3.00 -20.04 18.94
CA TYR A 397 -3.61 -18.79 19.39
C TYR A 397 -4.62 -19.06 20.50
N THR A 398 -4.84 -18.06 21.35
CA THR A 398 -5.90 -18.12 22.37
C THR A 398 -7.13 -17.44 21.81
N ASN A 399 -8.27 -18.13 21.76
CA ASN A 399 -9.51 -17.55 21.26
C ASN A 399 -10.14 -16.58 22.29
N ALA A 400 -11.22 -15.90 21.89
CA ALA A 400 -11.94 -14.96 22.77
C ALA A 400 -12.49 -15.59 24.07
N ARG A 401 -12.57 -16.92 24.18
CA ARG A 401 -12.99 -17.64 25.40
C ARG A 401 -11.81 -18.09 26.27
N GLY A 402 -10.59 -17.67 25.96
CA GLY A 402 -9.38 -18.08 26.69
C GLY A 402 -8.89 -19.50 26.36
N GLN A 403 -9.43 -20.14 25.31
CA GLN A 403 -9.03 -21.51 24.95
C GLN A 403 -7.88 -21.49 23.93
N LEU A 404 -6.86 -22.31 24.18
CA LEU A 404 -5.79 -22.55 23.22
C LEU A 404 -6.33 -23.32 22.01
N LYS A 405 -6.09 -22.79 20.82
CA LYS A 405 -6.49 -23.37 19.53
C LYS A 405 -5.28 -23.40 18.60
N ARG A 406 -5.34 -24.32 17.64
CA ARG A 406 -4.36 -24.45 16.57
C ARG A 406 -4.99 -23.97 15.26
N TYR A 407 -4.29 -23.08 14.58
CA TYR A 407 -4.62 -22.64 13.24
C TYR A 407 -3.75 -23.38 12.23
N GLU A 408 -4.42 -23.92 11.22
CA GLU A 408 -3.79 -24.57 10.08
C GLU A 408 -4.17 -23.74 8.84
N PRO A 409 -3.17 -23.17 8.13
CA PRO A 409 -3.42 -22.23 7.04
C PRO A 409 -4.08 -22.89 5.84
N LEU A 410 -3.74 -24.14 5.56
CA LEU A 410 -4.33 -24.94 4.49
C LEU A 410 -5.29 -25.97 5.07
N SER A 411 -6.36 -26.27 4.34
CA SER A 411 -7.24 -27.40 4.68
C SER A 411 -6.55 -28.74 4.36
N GLU A 412 -7.04 -29.84 4.95
CA GLU A 412 -6.50 -31.18 4.72
C GLU A 412 -6.52 -31.62 3.25
N ARG A 413 -7.43 -31.06 2.44
CA ARG A 413 -7.48 -31.27 0.98
C ARG A 413 -6.19 -30.81 0.31
N TYR A 414 -5.79 -29.56 0.56
CA TYR A 414 -4.61 -28.95 -0.06
C TYR A 414 -3.29 -29.48 0.52
N LYS A 415 -3.29 -30.02 1.74
CA LYS A 415 -2.11 -30.67 2.32
C LYS A 415 -1.72 -31.96 1.59
N LYS A 416 -2.69 -32.71 1.04
CA LYS A 416 -2.43 -33.93 0.27
C LYS A 416 -1.83 -33.62 -1.11
N GLU A 417 -2.25 -32.52 -1.73
CA GLU A 417 -1.72 -32.05 -3.01
C GLU A 417 -0.26 -31.56 -2.89
N ARG A 418 0.17 -31.02 -1.73
CA ARG A 418 1.58 -30.63 -1.49
C ARG A 418 2.59 -31.79 -1.64
N TYR A 419 2.15 -33.06 -1.51
CA TYR A 419 3.00 -34.24 -1.69
C TYR A 419 3.03 -34.77 -3.13
N GLN A 420 2.18 -34.26 -4.02
CA GLN A 420 2.18 -34.57 -5.44
C GLN A 420 2.49 -33.28 -6.20
N HIS A 421 3.74 -33.12 -6.63
CA HIS A 421 4.26 -31.90 -7.27
C HIS A 421 3.55 -31.48 -8.58
N ASP A 422 2.45 -32.15 -8.97
CA ASP A 422 1.79 -32.02 -10.27
C ASP A 422 0.38 -31.37 -10.23
N ASN A 423 -0.13 -30.95 -9.06
CA ASN A 423 -1.48 -30.39 -8.94
C ASN A 423 -1.50 -28.91 -8.50
N ILE A 424 -0.65 -28.08 -9.09
CA ILE A 424 -0.81 -26.62 -9.03
C ILE A 424 -1.73 -26.23 -10.18
N ILE A 425 -3.03 -26.12 -9.91
CA ILE A 425 -3.97 -25.50 -10.84
C ILE A 425 -3.71 -23.99 -10.77
N SER A 426 -3.02 -23.45 -11.78
CA SER A 426 -2.95 -21.99 -12.01
C SER A 426 -4.36 -21.39 -11.90
N ILE A 427 -4.49 -20.24 -11.25
CA ILE A 427 -5.80 -19.57 -11.02
C ILE A 427 -6.54 -19.34 -12.36
N ARG A 428 -5.83 -19.19 -13.48
CA ARG A 428 -6.40 -19.13 -14.84
C ARG A 428 -7.06 -20.42 -15.32
N ASN A 429 -6.65 -21.58 -14.81
CA ASN A 429 -7.26 -22.88 -15.13
C ASN A 429 -8.54 -23.17 -14.32
N LEU A 430 -8.90 -22.30 -13.36
CA LEU A 430 -10.17 -22.42 -12.64
C LEU A 430 -11.35 -21.81 -13.43
N SER A 431 -11.12 -20.74 -14.21
CA SER A 431 -12.20 -20.12 -15.01
C SER A 431 -12.69 -21.01 -16.16
N ASP A 432 -11.85 -21.90 -16.68
CA ASP A 432 -12.21 -22.81 -17.77
C ASP A 432 -12.91 -24.10 -17.30
N ARG A 433 -12.80 -24.45 -16.01
CA ARG A 433 -13.46 -25.64 -15.47
C ARG A 433 -14.92 -25.37 -15.11
N ASP A 434 -15.21 -24.20 -14.53
CA ASP A 434 -16.58 -23.86 -14.13
C ASP A 434 -17.49 -23.63 -15.36
N GLN A 435 -16.96 -23.20 -16.51
CA GLN A 435 -17.73 -23.09 -17.76
C GLN A 435 -18.00 -24.45 -18.43
N ASN A 436 -17.12 -25.44 -18.24
CA ASN A 436 -17.29 -26.78 -18.82
C ASN A 436 -18.23 -27.68 -17.98
N ASP A 437 -18.29 -27.47 -16.66
CA ASP A 437 -19.23 -28.20 -15.80
C ASP A 437 -20.68 -27.70 -15.95
N GLU A 438 -20.91 -26.42 -16.28
CA GLU A 438 -22.25 -25.92 -16.66
C GLU A 438 -22.72 -26.44 -18.03
N GLN A 439 -21.81 -26.64 -19.00
CA GLN A 439 -22.17 -27.21 -20.31
C GLN A 439 -22.38 -28.73 -20.28
N ASN A 440 -21.68 -29.46 -19.40
CA ASN A 440 -21.86 -30.91 -19.25
C ASN A 440 -23.05 -31.27 -18.33
N GLY A 441 -23.44 -30.41 -17.39
CA GLY A 441 -24.65 -30.58 -16.60
C GLY A 441 -25.94 -30.55 -17.43
N ASN A 442 -25.97 -29.75 -18.50
CA ASN A 442 -27.15 -29.61 -19.37
C ASN A 442 -27.31 -30.71 -20.44
N ARG A 443 -26.36 -31.65 -20.58
CA ARG A 443 -26.47 -32.76 -21.55
C ARG A 443 -27.04 -34.06 -20.97
N ASN A 444 -27.15 -34.18 -19.65
CA ASN A 444 -27.63 -35.41 -19.01
C ASN A 444 -29.09 -35.37 -18.55
N GLU A 445 -29.80 -34.24 -18.67
CA GLU A 445 -31.24 -34.16 -18.33
C GLU A 445 -32.18 -34.22 -19.54
N SER A 446 -31.68 -34.25 -20.79
CA SER A 446 -32.52 -34.32 -22.00
C SER A 446 -32.70 -35.72 -22.60
N ALA A 447 -32.20 -36.79 -21.96
CA ALA A 447 -32.26 -38.16 -22.49
C ALA A 447 -33.27 -39.09 -21.77
N ALA A 448 -34.20 -38.53 -20.98
CA ALA A 448 -35.20 -39.30 -20.26
C ALA A 448 -36.60 -38.67 -20.35
N SER A 449 -37.10 -38.41 -21.56
CA SER A 449 -38.55 -38.31 -21.78
C SER A 449 -38.89 -38.42 -23.26
N SER A 450 -39.96 -39.17 -23.55
CA SER A 450 -40.65 -39.32 -24.83
C SER A 450 -39.97 -40.20 -25.89
N THR A 451 -40.49 -41.40 -26.13
CA THR A 451 -41.38 -41.66 -27.29
C THR A 451 -42.05 -43.03 -27.11
N GLN A 452 -43.33 -43.02 -26.71
CA GLN A 452 -44.30 -44.06 -27.03
C GLN A 452 -45.45 -43.37 -27.76
N LEU A 453 -46.05 -44.10 -28.71
CA LEU A 453 -47.28 -43.82 -29.47
C LEU A 453 -47.14 -43.01 -30.76
N THR A 454 -47.07 -43.72 -31.89
CA THR A 454 -47.98 -43.45 -33.01
C THR A 454 -48.53 -44.77 -33.54
N GLY A 455 -49.86 -44.87 -33.53
CA GLY A 455 -50.62 -45.97 -34.09
C GLY A 455 -50.81 -45.82 -35.59
N SER A 456 -50.86 -46.99 -36.22
CA SER A 456 -51.27 -47.29 -37.60
C SER A 456 -52.58 -46.62 -38.03
N LYS A 457 -52.66 -46.14 -39.29
CA LYS A 457 -53.47 -46.80 -40.34
C LYS A 457 -53.44 -46.08 -41.70
N ILE A 458 -53.05 -46.85 -42.71
CA ILE A 458 -53.70 -46.87 -44.02
C ILE A 458 -54.37 -48.25 -44.11
N SER A 459 -55.65 -48.26 -44.50
CA SER A 459 -56.67 -49.34 -44.52
C SER A 459 -57.51 -49.52 -43.25
#